data_AF-A0A929Z428-F1
#
_entry.id   AF-A0A929Z428-F1
#
_cell.length_a   1.000
_cell.length_b   1.000
_cell.length_c   1.000
_cell.angle_alpha   90.00
_cell.angle_beta   90.00
_cell.angle_gamma   90.00
#
_symmetry.space_group_name_H-M   'P 1'
#
loop_
_entity.id
_entity.type
_entity.pdbx_description
1 polymer ?
#
loop_
_entity_poly.entity_id
_entity_poly.type
_entity_poly.pdbx_seq_one_letter_code
_entity_poly.pdbx_strand_id
1 'polypeptide(L)'
;MGGLYGEMLRGIPRVLINPAFSMAKRLTFDGMGHREFYNKREDGAKDFKVDRTMIDQFRELEKQLFKGIDAAEKARVWGLFGEHDKRVNHQKDFAKHYGKEHLVVFDGEHSLNGAVVSAVVLPLVRRLLELPAH
;
A
#
# COMPACT_ATOMS: atom_id res chain seq x y z
N MET A 1 0.19 -5.60 2.75
CA MET A 1 -0.90 -5.95 1.81
C MET A 1 -1.97 -4.87 1.68
N GLY A 2 -2.28 -4.08 2.72
CA GLY A 2 -3.32 -3.04 2.65
C GLY A 2 -3.19 -2.07 1.46
N GLY A 3 -1.98 -1.59 1.15
CA GLY A 3 -1.75 -0.72 -0.02
C GLY A 3 -2.05 -1.36 -1.38
N LEU A 4 -1.95 -2.69 -1.52
CA LEU A 4 -2.34 -3.41 -2.74
C LEU A 4 -3.86 -3.33 -2.92
N TYR A 5 -4.62 -3.71 -1.91
CA TYR A 5 -6.09 -3.66 -1.98
C TYR A 5 -6.60 -2.22 -2.04
N GLY A 6 -5.94 -1.29 -1.34
CA GLY A 6 -6.20 0.13 -1.43
C GLY A 6 -6.07 0.64 -2.87
N GLU A 7 -5.05 0.19 -3.61
CA GLU A 7 -4.90 0.54 -5.02
C GLU A 7 -6.09 0.10 -5.86
N MET A 8 -6.74 -1.03 -5.56
CA MET A 8 -7.84 -1.59 -6.36
C MET A 8 -9.20 -0.90 -6.16
N LEU A 9 -9.36 -0.08 -5.12
CA LEU A 9 -10.57 0.71 -4.89
C LEU A 9 -10.73 1.79 -5.97
N ARG A 10 -11.93 2.30 -6.24
CA ARG A 10 -12.13 3.36 -7.24
C ARG A 10 -13.11 4.40 -6.73
N GLY A 11 -13.00 5.64 -7.20
CA GLY A 11 -13.97 6.69 -6.89
C GLY A 11 -13.83 7.33 -5.51
N ILE A 12 -12.80 6.96 -4.74
CA ILE A 12 -12.54 7.48 -3.39
C ILE A 12 -11.08 7.98 -3.27
N PRO A 13 -10.83 9.06 -2.50
CA PRO A 13 -9.47 9.51 -2.17
C PRO A 13 -8.70 8.46 -1.37
N ARG A 14 -7.44 8.21 -1.75
CA ARG A 14 -6.65 7.11 -1.19
C ARG A 14 -5.19 7.49 -1.01
N VAL A 15 -4.65 7.13 0.15
CA VAL A 15 -3.23 7.23 0.45
C VAL A 15 -2.65 5.82 0.53
N LEU A 16 -1.79 5.47 -0.40
CA LEU A 16 -1.12 4.17 -0.47
C LEU A 16 0.26 4.29 0.15
N ILE A 17 0.44 3.71 1.33
CA ILE A 17 1.69 3.82 2.09
C ILE A 17 2.49 2.53 1.93
N ASN A 18 3.71 2.64 1.41
CA ASN A 18 4.63 1.53 1.12
C ASN A 18 3.91 0.33 0.46
N PRO A 19 3.14 0.55 -0.62
CA PRO A 19 2.36 -0.52 -1.23
C PRO A 19 3.26 -1.59 -1.84
N ALA A 20 2.85 -2.86 -1.67
CA ALA A 20 3.49 -4.01 -2.29
C ALA A 20 2.64 -4.48 -3.48
N PHE A 21 3.05 -4.18 -4.71
CA PHE A 21 2.29 -4.55 -5.92
C PHE A 21 2.72 -5.89 -6.53
N SER A 22 3.66 -6.59 -5.88
CA SER A 22 4.22 -7.88 -6.33
C SER A 22 4.18 -8.95 -5.23
N MET A 23 3.05 -9.03 -4.53
CA MET A 23 2.79 -9.98 -3.44
C MET A 23 2.98 -11.45 -3.84
N ALA A 24 2.52 -11.88 -5.01
CA ALA A 24 2.68 -13.27 -5.44
C ALA A 24 4.14 -13.67 -5.57
N LYS A 25 4.96 -12.78 -6.17
CA LYS A 25 6.42 -12.96 -6.26
C LYS A 25 7.01 -13.02 -4.85
N ARG A 26 6.67 -12.06 -4.00
CA ARG A 26 7.18 -11.96 -2.63
C ARG A 26 6.87 -13.21 -1.80
N LEU A 27 5.62 -13.66 -1.77
CA LEU A 27 5.21 -14.87 -1.02
C LEU A 27 5.87 -16.14 -1.56
N THR A 28 6.17 -16.19 -2.86
CA THR A 28 6.94 -17.30 -3.44
C THR A 28 8.38 -17.32 -2.90
N PHE A 29 9.04 -16.16 -2.78
CA PHE A 29 10.41 -16.06 -2.25
C PHE A 29 10.49 -16.20 -0.72
N ASP A 30 9.55 -15.61 0.01
CA ASP A 30 9.49 -15.66 1.47
C ASP A 30 9.12 -17.08 1.98
N GLY A 31 8.62 -17.94 1.09
CA GLY A 31 8.31 -19.34 1.36
C GLY A 31 6.88 -19.56 1.88
N MET A 32 6.30 -20.69 1.47
CA MET A 32 5.01 -21.18 1.96
C MET A 32 5.12 -21.68 3.40
N GLY A 33 4.02 -21.65 4.15
CA GLY A 33 3.95 -22.09 5.54
C GLY A 33 3.04 -21.23 6.40
N HIS A 34 3.01 -21.51 7.71
CA HIS A 34 2.26 -20.72 8.67
C HIS A 34 2.99 -19.41 9.01
N ARG A 35 2.20 -18.35 9.20
CA ARG A 35 2.64 -17.00 9.56
C ARG A 35 1.72 -16.44 10.62
N GLU A 36 2.30 -15.82 11.64
CA GLU A 36 1.53 -15.17 12.69
C GLU A 36 1.03 -13.79 12.23
N PHE A 37 -0.17 -13.41 12.68
CA PHE A 37 -0.62 -12.03 12.55
C PHE A 37 0.15 -11.13 13.52
N TYR A 38 0.58 -9.96 13.04
CA TYR A 38 1.27 -8.98 13.89
C TYR A 38 0.38 -8.42 15.01
N ASN A 39 -0.94 -8.35 14.76
CA ASN A 39 -1.93 -7.86 15.70
C ASN A 39 -2.97 -8.94 15.96
N LYS A 40 -3.56 -8.92 17.16
CA LYS A 40 -4.70 -9.77 17.50
C LYS A 40 -5.87 -9.47 16.57
N ARG A 41 -6.47 -10.52 16.01
CA ARG A 41 -7.70 -10.40 15.25
C ARG A 41 -8.92 -10.47 16.17
N GLU A 42 -9.99 -9.81 15.76
CA GLU A 42 -11.28 -9.82 16.46
C GLU A 42 -11.88 -11.23 16.52
N ASP A 43 -11.73 -12.01 15.45
CA ASP A 43 -12.19 -13.41 15.37
C ASP A 43 -11.28 -14.41 16.12
N GLY A 44 -10.25 -13.93 16.82
CA GLY A 44 -9.33 -14.75 17.60
C GLY A 44 -8.30 -15.55 16.80
N ALA A 45 -8.30 -15.47 15.46
CA ALA A 45 -7.29 -16.14 14.65
C ALA A 45 -5.89 -15.55 14.90
N LYS A 46 -4.89 -16.43 15.08
CA LYS A 46 -3.52 -16.05 15.45
C LYS A 46 -2.53 -16.17 14.30
N ASP A 47 -2.79 -17.09 13.37
CA ASP A 47 -1.94 -17.35 12.22
C ASP A 47 -2.76 -17.60 10.95
N PHE A 48 -2.06 -17.57 9.83
CA PHE A 48 -2.57 -17.93 8.53
C PHE A 48 -1.55 -18.75 7.76
N LYS A 49 -2.03 -19.59 6.84
CA LYS A 49 -1.18 -20.39 5.97
C LYS A 49 -0.99 -19.69 4.63
N VAL A 50 0.27 -19.49 4.25
CA VAL A 50 0.65 -19.15 2.89
C VAL A 50 0.83 -20.46 2.12
N ASP A 51 -0.03 -20.70 1.14
CA ASP A 51 0.04 -21.85 0.26
C ASP A 51 0.00 -21.44 -1.22
N ARG A 52 0.01 -22.43 -2.10
CA ARG A 52 -0.01 -22.20 -3.54
C ARG A 52 -1.28 -21.48 -4.00
N THR A 53 -2.43 -21.83 -3.42
CA THR A 53 -3.71 -21.21 -3.75
C THR A 53 -3.69 -19.71 -3.42
N MET A 54 -3.18 -19.33 -2.25
CA MET A 54 -3.03 -17.92 -1.87
C MET A 54 -2.12 -17.16 -2.84
N ILE A 55 -0.99 -17.77 -3.24
CA ILE A 55 -0.07 -17.16 -4.22
C ILE A 55 -0.76 -16.97 -5.57
N ASP A 56 -1.51 -17.97 -6.04
CA ASP A 56 -2.21 -17.91 -7.33
C ASP A 56 -3.34 -16.86 -7.31
N GLN A 57 -4.04 -16.70 -6.18
CA GLN A 57 -5.00 -15.61 -5.97
C GLN A 57 -4.33 -14.24 -6.08
N PHE A 58 -3.16 -14.03 -5.46
CA PHE A 58 -2.42 -12.77 -5.63
C PHE A 58 -1.99 -12.53 -7.06
N ARG A 59 -1.58 -13.56 -7.81
CA ARG A 59 -1.27 -13.39 -9.25
C ARG A 59 -2.47 -12.90 -10.04
N GLU A 60 -3.67 -13.36 -9.71
CA GLU A 60 -4.88 -12.89 -10.40
C GLU A 60 -5.26 -11.47 -9.99
N LEU A 61 -5.14 -11.13 -8.70
CA LEU A 61 -5.36 -9.77 -8.21
C LEU A 61 -4.38 -8.77 -8.84
N GLU A 62 -3.10 -9.13 -8.94
CA GLU A 62 -2.05 -8.28 -9.52
C GLU A 62 -2.33 -7.90 -10.98
N LYS A 63 -3.00 -8.76 -11.75
CA LYS A 63 -3.43 -8.44 -13.13
C LYS A 63 -4.48 -7.34 -13.19
N GLN A 64 -5.15 -7.04 -12.09
CA GLN A 64 -6.19 -6.01 -12.01
C GLN A 64 -5.64 -4.67 -11.50
N LEU A 65 -4.42 -4.65 -10.96
CA LEU A 65 -3.80 -3.43 -10.48
C LEU A 65 -3.68 -2.41 -11.62
N PHE A 66 -3.87 -1.14 -11.26
CA PHE A 66 -3.75 0.00 -12.16
C PHE A 66 -4.72 0.07 -13.34
N LYS A 67 -5.77 -0.76 -13.37
CA LYS A 67 -6.82 -0.67 -14.39
C LYS A 67 -7.78 0.48 -14.12
N GLY A 68 -8.27 1.14 -15.17
CA GLY A 68 -9.28 2.19 -15.04
C GLY A 68 -8.79 3.43 -14.28
N ILE A 69 -7.50 3.77 -14.39
CA ILE A 69 -6.96 5.03 -13.91
C ILE A 69 -7.18 6.08 -15.00
N ASP A 70 -8.24 6.86 -14.87
CA ASP A 70 -8.45 8.08 -15.64
C ASP A 70 -7.81 9.29 -14.92
N ALA A 71 -7.92 10.48 -15.51
CA ALA A 71 -7.36 11.70 -14.92
C ALA A 71 -7.99 12.06 -13.56
N ALA A 72 -9.28 11.81 -13.37
CA ALA A 72 -9.97 12.09 -12.12
C ALA A 72 -9.54 11.11 -11.03
N GLU A 73 -9.38 9.84 -11.37
CA GLU A 73 -8.92 8.81 -10.45
C GLU A 73 -7.46 9.02 -10.08
N LYS A 74 -6.63 9.40 -11.05
CA LYS A 74 -5.23 9.77 -10.81
C LYS A 74 -5.12 10.88 -9.77
N ALA A 75 -5.95 11.92 -9.87
CA ALA A 75 -5.95 13.07 -8.96
C ALA A 75 -6.26 12.70 -7.48
N ARG A 76 -6.97 11.58 -7.26
CA ARG A 76 -7.45 11.14 -5.94
C ARG A 76 -6.45 10.28 -5.17
N VAL A 77 -5.44 9.74 -5.85
CA VAL A 77 -4.54 8.74 -5.26
C VAL A 77 -3.18 9.36 -5.00
N TRP A 78 -2.66 9.12 -3.81
CA TRP A 78 -1.32 9.54 -3.41
C TRP A 78 -0.53 8.35 -2.88
N GLY A 79 0.74 8.28 -3.27
CA GLY A 79 1.66 7.22 -2.86
C GLY A 79 2.72 7.77 -1.93
N LEU A 80 2.84 7.18 -0.74
CA LEU A 80 3.84 7.54 0.27
C LEU A 80 4.87 6.41 0.38
N PHE A 81 6.15 6.76 0.27
CA PHE A 81 7.24 5.79 0.26
C PHE A 81 8.33 6.18 1.25
N GLY A 82 8.67 5.26 2.14
CA GLY A 82 9.78 5.44 3.08
C GLY A 82 11.11 5.36 2.34
N GLU A 83 11.99 6.34 2.55
CA GLU A 83 13.34 6.37 1.98
C GLU A 83 14.20 5.18 2.45
N HIS A 84 13.93 4.66 3.65
CA HIS A 84 14.66 3.56 4.27
C HIS A 84 13.86 2.24 4.25
N ASP A 85 12.83 2.13 3.41
CA ASP A 85 12.09 0.88 3.23
C ASP A 85 12.95 -0.16 2.45
N LYS A 86 13.50 -1.11 3.20
CA LYS A 86 14.27 -2.24 2.66
C LYS A 86 13.40 -3.46 2.31
N ARG A 87 12.10 -3.42 2.60
CA ARG A 87 11.18 -4.57 2.43
C ARG A 87 10.49 -4.54 1.08
N VAL A 88 10.05 -3.37 0.62
CA VAL A 88 9.38 -3.21 -0.67
C VAL A 88 9.79 -1.90 -1.33
N ASN A 89 9.94 -1.92 -2.66
CA ASN A 89 10.19 -0.71 -3.43
C ASN A 89 9.36 -0.75 -4.72
N HIS A 90 8.28 0.03 -4.73
CA HIS A 90 7.36 0.16 -5.85
C HIS A 90 7.13 1.63 -6.25
N GLN A 91 8.08 2.52 -5.92
CA GLN A 91 8.01 3.94 -6.30
C GLN A 91 7.89 4.13 -7.81
N LYS A 92 8.70 3.38 -8.58
CA LYS A 92 8.71 3.44 -10.05
C LYS A 92 7.39 2.96 -10.64
N ASP A 93 6.85 1.86 -10.13
CA ASP A 93 5.57 1.32 -10.57
C ASP A 93 4.45 2.31 -10.30
N PHE A 94 4.40 2.88 -9.09
CA PHE A 94 3.42 3.91 -8.74
C PHE A 94 3.54 5.15 -9.64
N ALA A 95 4.74 5.72 -9.78
CA ALA A 95 4.96 6.94 -10.56
C ALA A 95 4.63 6.75 -12.05
N LYS A 96 4.77 5.54 -12.58
CA LYS A 96 4.37 5.21 -13.97
C LYS A 96 2.86 5.39 -14.19
N HIS A 97 2.04 5.06 -13.19
CA HIS A 97 0.58 5.07 -13.30
C HIS A 97 -0.04 6.37 -12.75
N TYR A 98 0.47 6.86 -11.62
CA TYR A 98 -0.09 8.00 -10.90
C TYR A 98 0.74 9.28 -11.01
N GLY A 99 1.92 9.23 -11.66
CA GLY A 99 2.79 10.40 -11.81
C GLY A 99 3.65 10.67 -10.58
N LYS A 100 4.75 11.40 -10.77
CA LYS A 100 5.67 11.78 -9.68
C LYS A 100 5.08 12.84 -8.77
N GLU A 101 4.15 13.63 -9.29
CA GLU A 101 3.42 14.69 -8.60
C GLU A 101 2.48 14.18 -7.50
N HIS A 102 2.09 12.90 -7.58
CA HIS A 102 1.29 12.19 -6.57
C HIS A 102 2.13 11.31 -5.63
N LEU A 103 3.46 11.35 -5.79
CA LEU A 103 4.39 10.54 -5.01
C LEU A 103 5.08 11.42 -3.97
N VAL A 104 5.04 10.97 -2.71
CA VAL A 104 5.75 11.59 -1.59
C VAL A 104 6.74 10.59 -1.04
N VAL A 105 8.02 11.00 -0.96
CA VAL A 105 9.04 10.26 -0.22
C VAL A 105 9.19 10.89 1.15
N PHE A 106 9.24 10.05 2.19
CA PHE A 106 9.44 10.50 3.56
C PHE A 106 10.64 9.79 4.19
N ASP A 107 11.30 10.46 5.13
CA ASP A 107 12.33 9.85 5.96
C ASP A 107 11.67 8.84 6.92
N GLY A 108 11.91 7.55 6.66
CA GLY A 108 11.33 6.46 7.44
C GLY A 108 11.39 5.11 6.75
N GLU A 109 10.97 4.08 7.47
CA GLU A 109 11.01 2.68 7.03
C GLU A 109 9.66 2.19 6.46
N HIS A 110 9.55 0.87 6.27
CA HIS A 110 8.30 0.21 5.85
C HIS A 110 7.14 0.46 6.82
N SER A 111 7.42 0.40 8.12
CA SER A 111 6.40 0.55 9.17
C SER A 111 6.32 2.02 9.57
N LEU A 112 5.12 2.57 9.56
CA LEU A 112 4.88 3.93 10.03
C LEU A 112 5.11 4.04 11.54
N ASN A 113 5.57 5.20 11.96
CA ASN A 113 5.60 5.61 13.35
C ASN A 113 4.76 6.89 13.55
N GLY A 114 4.49 7.25 14.81
CA GLY A 114 3.66 8.41 15.13
C GLY A 114 4.20 9.74 14.60
N ALA A 115 5.53 9.88 14.46
CA ALA A 115 6.15 11.08 13.91
C ALA A 115 5.85 11.23 12.42
N VAL A 116 6.04 10.18 11.63
CA VAL A 116 5.72 10.18 10.19
C VAL A 116 4.21 10.37 9.97
N VAL A 117 3.37 9.73 10.78
CA VAL A 117 1.91 9.92 10.69
C VAL A 117 1.56 11.40 10.90
N SER A 118 2.12 12.02 11.94
CA SER A 118 1.81 13.41 12.28
C SER A 118 2.37 14.42 11.28
N ALA A 119 3.59 14.20 10.80
CA ALA A 119 4.30 15.15 9.94
C ALA A 119 3.99 14.99 8.44
N VAL A 120 3.59 13.79 8.00
CA VAL A 120 3.45 13.48 6.55
C VAL A 120 2.04 13.03 6.21
N VAL A 121 1.52 12.02 6.92
CA VAL A 121 0.24 11.39 6.55
C VAL A 121 -0.94 12.31 6.85
N LEU A 122 -1.03 12.84 8.08
CA LEU A 122 -2.15 13.68 8.51
C LEU A 122 -2.27 14.98 7.69
N PRO A 123 -1.20 15.74 7.40
CA PRO A 123 -1.30 16.93 6.56
C PRO A 123 -1.82 16.62 5.16
N LEU A 124 -1.38 15.51 4.56
CA LEU A 124 -1.88 15.10 3.25
C LEU A 124 -3.37 14.71 3.30
N VAL A 125 -3.77 13.89 4.28
CA VAL A 125 -5.18 13.50 4.44
C VAL A 125 -6.07 14.72 4.64
N ARG A 126 -5.65 15.69 5.46
CA ARG A 126 -6.39 16.94 5.65
C ARG A 126 -6.53 17.71 4.34
N ARG A 127 -5.45 17.84 3.57
CA ARG A 127 -5.49 18.48 2.26
C ARG A 127 -6.46 17.79 1.30
N LEU A 128 -6.45 16.46 1.24
CA LEU A 128 -7.33 15.67 0.36
C LEU A 128 -8.80 15.76 0.75
N LEU A 129 -9.08 16.00 2.02
CA LEU A 129 -10.43 16.14 2.56
C LEU A 129 -10.84 17.60 2.79
N GLU A 130 -10.02 18.56 2.35
CA GLU A 130 -10.24 20.00 2.54
C GLU A 130 -10.49 20.41 4.00
N LEU A 131 -9.83 19.73 4.93
CA LEU A 131 -9.93 19.97 6.36
C LEU A 131 -8.98 21.10 6.81
N PRO A 132 -9.34 21.90 7.82
CA PRO A 132 -8.50 22.99 8.33
C PRO A 132 -7.16 22.47 8.90
N ALA A 133 -6.12 23.29 8.76
CA ALA A 133 -4.85 23.10 9.46
C ALA A 133 -5.02 23.57 10.92
N HIS A 134 -4.57 22.75 11.89
CA HIS A 134 -4.49 23.15 13.30
C HIS A 134 -3.14 23.77 13.59
#